data_AF-A0A3B8RML6-F1
#
_entry.id   AF-A0A3B8RML6-F1
#
_cell.length_a   1.000
_cell.length_b   1.000
_cell.length_c   1.000
_cell.angle_alpha   90.00
_cell.angle_beta   90.00
_cell.angle_gamma   90.00
#
_symmetry.space_group_name_H-M   'P 1'
#
loop_
_entity.id
_entity.type
_entity.pdbx_description
1 polymer ?
#
loop_
_entity_poly.entity_id
_entity_poly.type
_entity_poly.pdbx_seq_one_letter_code
_entity_poly.pdbx_strand_id
1 'polypeptide(L)'
;MFLNMNYKKEYPEYNESCELFMDVIKNTNCHNIAEENNFISTGQALFYLSFQINRICDSIILRFIGDYAIVILYRSIIEHSVKHFYIFARFHKEHNDNVGKQYYFDCIYNEQVKKMNAVLWPNFFKVKQDKKQEHRQLKKNAEQFTFKEMVNYIGQIELADMSESIKKFTQKMKLDYSLCSSYTHGGPEAISMTTQIPKEIIQHSSVSISILAQLHTIRTFTTYDSPSKERLKEVGQRMENLLEISFKNWASSSEVGIQ
;
A
#
# COMPACT_ATOMS: atom_id res chain seq x y z
N MET A 1 18.11 11.67 -14.95
CA MET A 1 16.86 11.91 -14.21
C MET A 1 17.22 12.52 -12.85
N PHE A 2 17.47 13.83 -12.82
CA PHE A 2 17.75 14.54 -11.58
C PHE A 2 16.42 14.97 -10.97
N LEU A 3 15.88 14.15 -10.08
CA LEU A 3 14.75 14.55 -9.26
C LEU A 3 15.20 15.69 -8.33
N ASN A 4 14.35 16.71 -8.26
CA ASN A 4 14.53 17.96 -7.54
C ASN A 4 15.05 17.71 -6.11
N MET A 5 16.29 18.11 -5.78
CA MET A 5 16.88 17.86 -4.44
C MET A 5 16.09 18.47 -3.28
N ASN A 6 15.13 19.36 -3.58
CA ASN A 6 14.34 20.07 -2.58
C ASN A 6 13.38 19.18 -1.78
N TYR A 7 12.81 18.10 -2.35
CA TYR A 7 11.87 17.29 -1.57
C TYR A 7 12.54 16.52 -0.43
N LYS A 8 13.84 16.20 -0.56
CA LYS A 8 14.60 15.57 0.54
C LYS A 8 14.70 16.47 1.77
N LYS A 9 14.67 17.79 1.58
CA LYS A 9 14.63 18.77 2.68
C LYS A 9 13.23 18.92 3.26
N GLU A 10 12.22 18.78 2.42
CA GLU A 10 10.82 18.95 2.80
C GLU A 10 10.25 17.71 3.53
N TYR A 11 10.68 16.51 3.13
CA TYR A 11 10.28 15.23 3.70
C TYR A 11 11.50 14.38 4.08
N PRO A 12 12.33 14.83 5.04
CA PRO A 12 13.52 14.10 5.46
C PRO A 12 13.20 12.69 5.97
N GLU A 13 12.07 12.52 6.67
CA GLU A 13 11.62 11.24 7.20
C GLU A 13 11.29 10.23 6.10
N TYR A 14 10.72 10.72 4.99
CA TYR A 14 10.44 9.88 3.83
C TYR A 14 11.75 9.44 3.16
N ASN A 15 12.68 10.36 2.94
CA ASN A 15 13.97 10.03 2.32
C ASN A 15 14.75 9.03 3.15
N GLU A 16 14.84 9.23 4.48
CA GLU A 16 15.51 8.29 5.37
C GLU A 16 14.83 6.91 5.36
N SER A 17 13.49 6.86 5.37
CA SER A 17 12.76 5.58 5.30
C SER A 17 13.08 4.79 4.03
N CYS A 18 13.14 5.47 2.87
CA CYS A 18 13.50 4.85 1.60
C CYS A 18 14.94 4.35 1.60
N GLU A 19 15.89 5.10 2.19
CA GLU A 19 17.28 4.68 2.32
C GLU A 19 17.40 3.43 3.20
N LEU A 20 16.72 3.41 4.35
CA LEU A 20 16.64 2.23 5.23
C LEU A 20 16.01 1.02 4.56
N PHE A 21 14.92 1.22 3.83
CA PHE A 21 14.24 0.14 3.12
C PHE A 21 15.12 -0.46 2.02
N MET A 22 15.83 0.38 1.26
CA MET A 22 16.76 -0.07 0.24
C MET A 22 18.01 -0.74 0.84
N ASP A 23 18.46 -0.29 2.02
CA ASP A 23 19.53 -0.94 2.78
C ASP A 23 19.12 -2.37 3.18
N VAL A 24 17.90 -2.55 3.72
CA VAL A 24 17.35 -3.87 4.02
C VAL A 24 17.36 -4.77 2.79
N ILE A 25 16.85 -4.30 1.66
CA ILE A 25 16.78 -5.10 0.43
C ILE A 25 18.17 -5.53 -0.07
N LYS A 26 19.17 -4.66 0.04
CA LYS A 26 20.53 -4.92 -0.44
C LYS A 26 21.34 -5.80 0.50
N ASN A 27 21.17 -5.59 1.80
CA ASN A 27 22.09 -6.09 2.81
C ASN A 27 21.48 -7.15 3.73
N THR A 28 20.19 -7.46 3.56
CA THR A 28 19.56 -8.60 4.21
C THR A 28 19.15 -9.62 3.16
N ASN A 29 19.35 -10.89 3.47
CA ASN A 29 18.98 -11.97 2.56
C ASN A 29 17.47 -12.31 2.72
N CYS A 30 16.60 -11.30 2.54
CA CYS A 30 15.16 -11.46 2.70
C CYS A 30 14.59 -12.60 1.85
N HIS A 31 15.18 -12.86 0.68
CA HIS A 31 14.77 -13.99 -0.15
C HIS A 31 14.99 -15.32 0.56
N ASN A 32 16.21 -15.58 1.07
CA ASN A 32 16.50 -16.80 1.82
C ASN A 32 15.67 -16.89 3.10
N ILE A 33 15.46 -15.78 3.83
CA ILE A 33 14.59 -15.79 5.01
C ILE A 33 13.18 -16.24 4.63
N ALA A 34 12.61 -15.73 3.53
CA ALA A 34 11.29 -16.12 3.08
C ALA A 34 11.22 -17.57 2.58
N GLU A 35 12.27 -18.06 1.93
CA GLU A 35 12.38 -19.43 1.45
C GLU A 35 12.49 -20.43 2.59
N GLU A 36 13.41 -20.22 3.52
CA GLU A 36 13.64 -21.08 4.70
C GLU A 36 12.39 -21.19 5.59
N ASN A 37 11.54 -20.15 5.59
CA ASN A 37 10.34 -20.07 6.42
C ASN A 37 9.03 -20.23 5.61
N ASN A 38 9.12 -20.64 4.34
CA ASN A 38 7.96 -20.94 3.48
C ASN A 38 6.93 -19.80 3.35
N PHE A 39 7.37 -18.55 3.16
CA PHE A 39 6.49 -17.39 2.92
C PHE A 39 6.91 -16.50 1.72
N ILE A 40 7.60 -17.10 0.74
CA ILE A 40 8.13 -16.40 -0.45
C ILE A 40 7.09 -15.50 -1.12
N SER A 41 5.89 -16.02 -1.39
CA SER A 41 4.86 -15.28 -2.14
C SER A 41 4.38 -14.05 -1.35
N THR A 42 4.26 -14.17 -0.04
CA THR A 42 3.82 -13.09 0.84
C THR A 42 4.90 -12.02 0.95
N GLY A 43 6.16 -12.42 1.17
CA GLY A 43 7.30 -11.50 1.18
C GLY A 43 7.41 -10.72 -0.13
N GLN A 44 7.30 -11.41 -1.28
CA GLN A 44 7.31 -10.79 -2.60
C GLN A 44 6.14 -9.82 -2.80
N ALA A 45 4.92 -10.20 -2.38
CA ALA A 45 3.74 -9.35 -2.51
C ALA A 45 3.88 -8.05 -1.70
N LEU A 46 4.36 -8.16 -0.46
CA LEU A 46 4.59 -7.01 0.42
C LEU A 46 5.67 -6.08 -0.15
N PHE A 47 6.82 -6.61 -0.60
CA PHE A 47 7.84 -5.81 -1.27
C PHE A 47 7.31 -5.12 -2.53
N TYR A 48 6.62 -5.86 -3.40
CA TYR A 48 6.03 -5.31 -4.62
C TYR A 48 5.09 -4.14 -4.30
N LEU A 49 4.16 -4.32 -3.36
CA LEU A 49 3.22 -3.28 -2.97
C LEU A 49 3.92 -2.09 -2.32
N SER A 50 4.89 -2.30 -1.42
CA SER A 50 5.71 -1.20 -0.87
C SER A 50 6.42 -0.40 -1.97
N PHE A 51 6.96 -1.06 -2.99
CA PHE A 51 7.57 -0.37 -4.14
C PHE A 51 6.55 0.43 -4.96
N GLN A 52 5.35 -0.11 -5.22
CA GLN A 52 4.31 0.65 -5.92
C GLN A 52 3.86 1.87 -5.12
N ILE A 53 3.67 1.70 -3.80
CA ILE A 53 3.32 2.79 -2.88
C ILE A 53 4.39 3.88 -2.92
N ASN A 54 5.68 3.54 -2.77
CA ASN A 54 6.77 4.51 -2.86
C ASN A 54 6.78 5.26 -4.21
N ARG A 55 6.60 4.56 -5.33
CA ARG A 55 6.57 5.20 -6.66
C ARG A 55 5.42 6.18 -6.84
N ILE A 56 4.24 5.84 -6.31
CA ILE A 56 3.08 6.74 -6.32
C ILE A 56 3.34 7.93 -5.38
N CYS A 57 3.90 7.68 -4.19
CA CYS A 57 4.29 8.71 -3.23
C CYS A 57 5.30 9.70 -3.83
N ASP A 58 6.35 9.22 -4.49
CA ASP A 58 7.31 10.05 -5.22
C ASP A 58 6.58 10.94 -6.24
N SER A 59 5.64 10.38 -7.00
CA SER A 59 4.88 11.13 -8.00
C SER A 59 4.04 12.25 -7.37
N ILE A 60 3.43 11.99 -6.21
CA ILE A 60 2.66 12.96 -5.42
C ILE A 60 3.56 14.08 -4.86
N ILE A 61 4.73 13.72 -4.35
CA ILE A 61 5.68 14.65 -3.71
C ILE A 61 6.39 15.53 -4.74
N LEU A 62 6.65 15.04 -5.96
CA LEU A 62 7.43 15.79 -6.96
C LEU A 62 6.73 17.04 -7.54
N ARG A 63 5.52 17.38 -7.07
CA ARG A 63 4.78 18.65 -7.30
C ARG A 63 4.44 19.00 -8.77
N PHE A 64 4.84 18.24 -9.77
CA PHE A 64 4.56 18.54 -11.20
C PHE A 64 3.17 18.12 -11.69
N ILE A 65 2.28 17.78 -10.77
CA ILE A 65 0.97 17.17 -11.07
C ILE A 65 -0.12 18.14 -10.62
N GLY A 66 -1.11 18.38 -11.48
CA GLY A 66 -2.26 19.21 -11.15
C GLY A 66 -3.14 18.60 -10.05
N ASP A 67 -3.92 19.44 -9.37
CA ASP A 67 -4.68 19.06 -8.16
C ASP A 67 -5.64 17.89 -8.37
N TYR A 68 -6.22 17.78 -9.56
CA TYR A 68 -7.06 16.63 -9.90
C TYR A 68 -6.26 15.31 -9.95
N ALA A 69 -5.09 15.34 -10.56
CA ALA A 69 -4.29 14.14 -10.77
C ALA A 69 -3.60 13.68 -9.47
N ILE A 70 -3.24 14.59 -8.55
CA ILE A 70 -2.73 14.22 -7.23
C ILE A 70 -3.78 13.48 -6.40
N VAL A 71 -5.07 13.86 -6.48
CA VAL A 71 -6.16 13.14 -5.80
C VAL A 71 -6.35 11.73 -6.37
N ILE A 72 -6.24 11.55 -7.70
CA ILE A 72 -6.30 10.22 -8.33
C ILE A 72 -5.13 9.34 -7.86
N LEU A 73 -3.92 9.91 -7.82
CA LEU A 73 -2.75 9.20 -7.32
C LEU A 73 -2.91 8.86 -5.84
N TYR A 74 -3.47 9.77 -5.04
CA TYR A 74 -3.74 9.52 -3.64
C TYR A 74 -4.79 8.42 -3.42
N ARG A 75 -5.86 8.39 -4.22
CA ARG A 75 -6.76 7.24 -4.21
C ARG A 75 -6.03 5.93 -4.51
N SER A 76 -5.13 5.97 -5.49
CA SER A 76 -4.33 4.81 -5.88
C SER A 76 -3.39 4.37 -4.76
N ILE A 77 -2.76 5.29 -4.03
CA ILE A 77 -1.89 4.94 -2.90
C ILE A 77 -2.69 4.29 -1.76
N ILE A 78 -3.91 4.77 -1.49
CA ILE A 78 -4.82 4.17 -0.50
C ILE A 78 -5.22 2.74 -0.91
N GLU A 79 -5.52 2.49 -2.19
CA GLU A 79 -5.87 1.13 -2.65
C GLU A 79 -4.71 0.15 -2.50
N HIS A 80 -3.49 0.58 -2.85
CA HIS A 80 -2.30 -0.27 -2.71
C HIS A 80 -1.95 -0.51 -1.24
N SER A 81 -2.11 0.50 -0.38
CA SER A 81 -1.83 0.34 1.06
C SER A 81 -2.85 -0.53 1.77
N VAL A 82 -4.14 -0.46 1.41
CA VAL A 82 -5.16 -1.37 1.93
C VAL A 82 -4.86 -2.81 1.50
N LYS A 83 -4.47 -3.05 0.24
CA LYS A 83 -4.01 -4.38 -0.23
C LYS A 83 -2.81 -4.86 0.60
N HIS A 84 -1.83 -3.99 0.81
CA HIS A 84 -0.63 -4.29 1.60
C HIS A 84 -0.99 -4.67 3.03
N PHE A 85 -1.79 -3.86 3.72
CA PHE A 85 -2.19 -4.10 5.11
C PHE A 85 -3.04 -5.35 5.25
N TYR A 86 -3.91 -5.63 4.28
CA TYR A 86 -4.68 -6.86 4.25
C TYR A 86 -3.77 -8.10 4.20
N ILE A 87 -2.80 -8.11 3.27
CA ILE A 87 -1.84 -9.22 3.12
C ILE A 87 -1.01 -9.37 4.41
N PHE A 88 -0.47 -8.27 4.93
CA PHE A 88 0.29 -8.26 6.17
C PHE A 88 -0.52 -8.83 7.34
N ALA A 89 -1.74 -8.34 7.54
CA ALA A 89 -2.56 -8.72 8.68
C ALA A 89 -3.09 -10.17 8.56
N ARG A 90 -3.41 -10.64 7.36
CA ARG A 90 -3.69 -12.06 7.07
C ARG A 90 -2.49 -12.94 7.41
N PHE A 91 -1.31 -12.56 6.92
CA PHE A 91 -0.09 -13.31 7.18
C PHE A 91 0.24 -13.38 8.66
N HIS A 92 0.15 -12.26 9.38
CA HIS A 92 0.44 -12.22 10.81
C HIS A 92 -0.57 -13.04 11.65
N LYS A 93 -1.81 -13.20 11.16
CA LYS A 93 -2.81 -14.05 11.81
C LYS A 93 -2.62 -15.54 11.50
N GLU A 94 -2.24 -15.86 10.26
CA GLU A 94 -2.29 -17.22 9.73
C GLU A 94 -0.93 -17.91 9.62
N HIS A 95 0.16 -17.15 9.71
CA HIS A 95 1.56 -17.59 9.62
C HIS A 95 1.86 -18.54 8.46
N ASN A 96 1.27 -18.30 7.30
CA ASN A 96 1.48 -19.11 6.10
C ASN A 96 1.41 -18.28 4.81
N ASP A 97 1.93 -18.84 3.71
CA ASP A 97 2.07 -18.13 2.43
C ASP A 97 0.79 -18.00 1.60
N ASN A 98 -0.36 -18.48 2.09
CA ASN A 98 -1.55 -18.63 1.25
C ASN A 98 -2.06 -17.29 0.74
N VAL A 99 -2.05 -16.25 1.58
CA VAL A 99 -2.51 -14.91 1.17
C VAL A 99 -1.64 -14.32 0.07
N GLY A 100 -0.31 -14.52 0.12
CA GLY A 100 0.61 -14.10 -0.93
C GLY A 100 0.35 -14.83 -2.25
N LYS A 101 0.16 -16.16 -2.19
CA LYS A 101 -0.18 -16.96 -3.38
C LYS A 101 -1.50 -16.50 -3.99
N GLN A 102 -2.54 -16.33 -3.18
CA GLN A 102 -3.84 -15.84 -3.62
C GLN A 102 -3.74 -14.45 -4.25
N TYR A 103 -2.93 -13.55 -3.69
CA TYR A 103 -2.71 -12.23 -4.28
C TYR A 103 -2.14 -12.31 -5.71
N TYR A 104 -1.12 -13.14 -5.94
CA TYR A 104 -0.54 -13.31 -7.28
C TYR A 104 -1.49 -14.01 -8.26
N PHE A 105 -2.08 -15.14 -7.85
CA PHE A 105 -2.90 -15.98 -8.74
C PHE A 105 -4.33 -15.46 -8.93
N ASP A 106 -4.97 -14.96 -7.87
CA ASP A 106 -6.37 -14.54 -7.94
C ASP A 106 -6.51 -13.05 -8.26
N CYS A 107 -5.61 -12.20 -7.78
CA CYS A 107 -5.69 -10.74 -8.01
C CYS A 107 -4.89 -10.30 -9.24
N ILE A 108 -3.55 -10.44 -9.23
CA ILE A 108 -2.70 -9.91 -10.30
C ILE A 108 -3.00 -10.60 -11.64
N TYR A 109 -3.02 -11.93 -11.66
CA TYR A 109 -3.30 -12.67 -12.90
C TYR A 109 -4.67 -12.31 -13.48
N ASN A 110 -5.71 -12.20 -12.64
CA ASN A 110 -7.05 -11.81 -13.09
C ASN A 110 -7.09 -10.38 -13.62
N GLU A 111 -6.39 -9.43 -12.98
CA GLU A 111 -6.23 -8.06 -13.50
C GLU A 111 -5.53 -8.05 -14.87
N GLN A 112 -4.46 -8.84 -15.04
CA GLN A 112 -3.75 -8.94 -16.31
C GLN A 112 -4.60 -9.58 -17.40
N VAL A 113 -5.33 -10.65 -17.09
CA VAL A 113 -6.26 -11.29 -18.03
C VAL A 113 -7.37 -10.32 -18.43
N LYS A 114 -7.94 -9.55 -17.50
CA LYS A 114 -8.93 -8.51 -17.83
C LYS A 114 -8.36 -7.43 -18.76
N LYS A 115 -7.15 -6.94 -18.48
CA LYS A 115 -6.46 -5.95 -19.35
C LYS A 115 -6.19 -6.53 -20.73
N MET A 116 -5.67 -7.75 -20.78
CA MET A 116 -5.39 -8.44 -22.04
C MET A 116 -6.67 -8.66 -22.85
N ASN A 117 -7.79 -9.08 -22.24
CA ASN A 117 -9.07 -9.23 -22.92
C ASN A 117 -9.68 -7.90 -23.37
N ALA A 118 -9.40 -6.80 -22.66
CA ALA A 118 -9.85 -5.47 -23.06
C ALA A 118 -9.08 -4.92 -24.26
N VAL A 119 -7.79 -5.27 -24.38
CA VAL A 119 -6.90 -4.83 -25.48
C VAL A 119 -6.99 -5.76 -26.69
N LEU A 120 -6.92 -7.08 -26.45
CA LEU A 120 -7.00 -8.12 -27.47
C LEU A 120 -8.47 -8.53 -27.64
N TRP A 121 -9.17 -7.76 -28.48
CA TRP A 121 -10.47 -8.04 -29.13
C TRP A 121 -11.44 -9.01 -28.40
N PRO A 122 -12.63 -8.55 -27.97
CA PRO A 122 -13.61 -9.35 -27.20
C PRO A 122 -14.06 -10.69 -27.83
N ASN A 123 -13.82 -10.89 -29.13
CA ASN A 123 -14.37 -12.01 -29.89
C ASN A 123 -13.42 -13.21 -30.07
N PHE A 124 -12.12 -13.08 -29.75
CA PHE A 124 -11.15 -14.15 -30.05
C PHE A 124 -11.03 -15.24 -28.98
N PHE A 125 -11.33 -14.92 -27.71
CA PHE A 125 -11.25 -15.88 -26.62
C PHE A 125 -12.64 -16.16 -26.05
N LYS A 126 -13.48 -16.89 -26.80
CA LYS A 126 -14.60 -17.60 -26.17
C LYS A 126 -14.01 -18.64 -25.21
N VAL A 127 -14.00 -18.29 -23.93
CA VAL A 127 -13.58 -19.19 -22.84
C VAL A 127 -14.37 -20.50 -22.98
N LYS A 128 -13.69 -21.61 -23.28
CA LYS A 128 -14.30 -22.95 -23.36
C LYS A 128 -15.09 -23.23 -22.08
N GLN A 129 -16.24 -23.90 -22.17
CA GLN A 129 -17.15 -24.13 -21.04
C GLN A 129 -16.46 -24.76 -19.82
N ASP A 130 -15.46 -25.62 -20.01
CA ASP A 130 -14.70 -26.26 -18.93
C ASP A 130 -13.90 -25.26 -18.07
N LYS A 131 -13.51 -24.11 -18.63
CA LYS A 131 -12.83 -23.03 -17.89
C LYS A 131 -13.79 -22.10 -17.15
N LYS A 132 -15.12 -22.30 -17.28
CA LYS A 132 -16.12 -21.43 -16.65
C LYS A 132 -16.21 -21.66 -15.14
N GLN A 133 -16.02 -22.90 -14.67
CA GLN A 133 -16.00 -23.20 -13.23
C GLN A 133 -14.74 -22.64 -12.57
N GLU A 134 -13.57 -22.86 -13.19
CA GLU A 134 -12.30 -22.29 -12.75
C GLU A 134 -12.38 -20.76 -12.68
N HIS A 135 -12.92 -20.11 -13.72
CA HIS A 135 -13.10 -18.66 -13.73
C HIS A 135 -14.06 -18.15 -12.64
N ARG A 136 -15.13 -18.89 -12.33
CA ARG A 136 -16.03 -18.56 -11.21
C ARG A 136 -15.33 -18.65 -9.87
N GLN A 137 -14.50 -19.68 -9.66
CA GLN A 137 -13.73 -19.82 -8.43
C GLN A 137 -12.69 -18.71 -8.28
N LEU A 138 -11.94 -18.39 -9.35
CA LEU A 138 -11.00 -17.26 -9.38
C LEU A 138 -11.71 -15.94 -9.07
N LYS A 139 -12.90 -15.71 -9.63
CA LYS A 139 -13.69 -14.50 -9.34
C LYS A 139 -14.09 -14.43 -7.87
N LYS A 140 -14.58 -15.55 -7.30
CA LYS A 140 -14.95 -15.62 -5.89
C LYS A 140 -13.74 -15.41 -4.97
N ASN A 141 -12.58 -15.96 -5.31
CA ASN A 141 -11.35 -15.71 -4.57
C ASN A 141 -10.89 -14.25 -4.70
N ALA A 142 -11.05 -13.63 -5.86
CA ALA A 142 -10.69 -12.23 -6.07
C ALA A 142 -11.62 -11.25 -5.32
N GLU A 143 -12.86 -11.64 -4.99
CA GLU A 143 -13.80 -10.81 -4.23
C GLU A 143 -13.25 -10.42 -2.84
N GLN A 144 -12.43 -11.27 -2.23
CA GLN A 144 -11.78 -10.96 -0.94
C GLN A 144 -10.75 -9.82 -1.03
N PHE A 145 -10.22 -9.56 -2.24
CA PHE A 145 -9.28 -8.46 -2.52
C PHE A 145 -9.99 -7.20 -3.02
N THR A 146 -11.31 -7.13 -2.91
CA THR A 146 -12.03 -5.87 -3.11
C THR A 146 -11.76 -4.93 -1.93
N PHE A 147 -11.73 -3.62 -2.20
CA PHE A 147 -11.43 -2.62 -1.18
C PHE A 147 -12.33 -2.77 0.05
N LYS A 148 -13.63 -2.97 -0.17
CA LYS A 148 -14.63 -3.16 0.88
C LYS A 148 -14.29 -4.35 1.78
N GLU A 149 -14.03 -5.52 1.21
CA GLU A 149 -13.74 -6.74 1.99
C GLU A 149 -12.42 -6.62 2.76
N MET A 150 -11.39 -6.05 2.13
CA MET A 150 -10.10 -5.80 2.80
C MET A 150 -10.24 -4.82 3.97
N VAL A 151 -10.98 -3.72 3.78
CA VAL A 151 -11.23 -2.72 4.84
C VAL A 151 -12.07 -3.28 5.98
N ASN A 152 -13.05 -4.13 5.68
CA ASN A 152 -13.86 -4.82 6.67
C ASN A 152 -12.97 -5.77 7.48
N TYR A 153 -12.15 -6.58 6.82
CA TYR A 153 -11.21 -7.50 7.46
C TYR A 153 -10.24 -6.75 8.37
N ILE A 154 -9.58 -5.69 7.86
CA ILE A 154 -8.65 -4.86 8.65
C ILE A 154 -9.36 -4.24 9.86
N GLY A 155 -10.62 -3.82 9.71
CA GLY A 155 -11.41 -3.26 10.82
C GLY A 155 -11.87 -4.27 11.88
N GLN A 156 -11.92 -5.55 11.54
CA GLN A 156 -12.28 -6.64 12.46
C GLN A 156 -11.08 -7.19 13.22
N ILE A 157 -9.87 -7.03 12.68
CA ILE A 157 -8.69 -7.38 13.45
C ILE A 157 -8.60 -6.36 14.57
N GLU A 158 -8.83 -6.82 15.80
CA GLU A 158 -8.29 -6.16 16.98
C GLU A 158 -6.79 -6.16 16.83
N LEU A 159 -6.28 -5.13 16.17
CA LEU A 159 -4.87 -4.77 16.22
C LEU A 159 -4.66 -4.19 17.62
N ALA A 160 -4.81 -5.05 18.64
CA ALA A 160 -4.67 -4.71 20.05
C ALA A 160 -3.29 -4.06 20.29
N ASP A 161 -2.31 -4.45 19.48
CA ASP A 161 -0.93 -3.95 19.50
C ASP A 161 -0.67 -2.76 18.56
N MET A 162 -1.67 -2.26 17.82
CA MET A 162 -1.51 -1.03 17.06
C MET A 162 -1.62 0.20 17.95
N SER A 163 -0.70 1.14 17.75
CA SER A 163 -0.78 2.45 18.37
C SER A 163 -2.06 3.18 17.96
N GLU A 164 -2.58 4.02 18.84
CA GLU A 164 -3.77 4.83 18.61
C GLU A 164 -3.64 5.71 17.34
N SER A 165 -2.43 6.20 17.06
CA SER A 165 -2.13 6.97 15.84
C SER A 165 -2.42 6.17 14.57
N ILE A 166 -2.05 4.89 14.50
CA ILE A 166 -2.29 4.06 13.32
C ILE A 166 -3.79 3.75 13.17
N LYS A 167 -4.51 3.54 14.28
CA LYS A 167 -5.96 3.35 14.27
C LYS A 167 -6.67 4.56 13.69
N LYS A 168 -6.37 5.77 14.19
CA LYS A 168 -6.90 7.04 13.66
C LYS A 168 -6.54 7.24 12.18
N PHE A 169 -5.29 6.97 11.82
CA PHE A 169 -4.83 7.09 10.44
C PHE A 169 -5.59 6.15 9.49
N THR A 170 -5.80 4.89 9.89
CA THR A 170 -6.55 3.91 9.09
C THR A 170 -8.02 4.30 8.95
N GLN A 171 -8.64 4.85 10.00
CA GLN A 171 -10.00 5.39 9.92
C GLN A 171 -10.08 6.55 8.93
N LYS A 172 -9.13 7.49 8.99
CA LYS A 172 -9.01 8.60 8.04
C LYS A 172 -8.90 8.11 6.59
N MET A 173 -8.04 7.11 6.32
CA MET A 173 -7.89 6.55 4.98
C MET A 173 -9.21 6.04 4.38
N LYS A 174 -10.10 5.47 5.20
CA LYS A 174 -11.43 5.03 4.73
C LYS A 174 -12.28 6.21 4.27
N LEU A 175 -12.27 7.30 5.03
CA LEU A 175 -12.98 8.54 4.68
C LEU A 175 -12.40 9.15 3.41
N ASP A 176 -11.07 9.27 3.35
CA ASP A 176 -10.36 9.85 2.21
C ASP A 176 -10.58 9.05 0.93
N TYR A 177 -10.62 7.72 1.01
CA TYR A 177 -10.95 6.88 -0.14
C TYR A 177 -12.34 7.17 -0.71
N SER A 178 -13.33 7.36 0.18
CA SER A 178 -14.70 7.70 -0.22
C SER A 178 -14.72 9.07 -0.91
N LEU A 179 -14.05 10.06 -0.33
CA LEU A 179 -13.96 11.41 -0.90
C LEU A 179 -13.27 11.39 -2.28
N CYS A 180 -12.19 10.63 -2.43
CA CYS A 180 -11.46 10.57 -3.69
C CYS A 180 -12.21 9.80 -4.80
N SER A 181 -13.25 9.02 -4.47
CA SER A 181 -13.94 8.18 -5.45
C SER A 181 -14.76 8.98 -6.47
N SER A 182 -15.29 10.15 -6.08
CA SER A 182 -16.00 11.06 -6.99
C SER A 182 -15.13 11.57 -8.15
N TYR A 183 -13.82 11.74 -7.90
CA TYR A 183 -12.85 12.20 -8.89
C TYR A 183 -12.64 11.19 -10.02
N THR A 184 -12.72 9.88 -9.75
CA THR A 184 -12.46 8.88 -10.80
C THR A 184 -13.49 8.86 -11.91
N HIS A 185 -14.69 9.40 -11.67
CA HIS A 185 -15.78 9.44 -12.65
C HIS A 185 -16.00 10.82 -13.27
N GLY A 186 -15.17 11.81 -12.92
CA GLY A 186 -15.39 13.19 -13.39
C GLY A 186 -16.77 13.72 -13.00
N GLY A 187 -17.30 13.28 -11.86
CA GLY A 187 -18.62 13.71 -11.38
C GLY A 187 -18.65 15.23 -11.16
N PRO A 188 -19.85 15.85 -11.10
CA PRO A 188 -19.99 17.28 -10.84
C PRO A 188 -19.20 17.74 -9.60
N GLU A 189 -19.16 16.87 -8.59
CA GLU A 189 -18.37 17.06 -7.39
C GLU A 189 -16.88 17.22 -7.67
N ALA A 190 -16.28 16.45 -8.58
CA ALA A 190 -14.85 16.51 -8.88
C ALA A 190 -14.39 17.89 -9.41
N ILE A 191 -15.30 18.65 -10.03
CA ILE A 191 -15.04 20.01 -10.54
C ILE A 191 -15.13 21.02 -9.39
N SER A 192 -16.05 20.83 -8.44
CA SER A 192 -16.21 21.69 -7.26
C SER A 192 -15.30 21.32 -6.08
N MET A 193 -14.77 20.09 -6.05
CA MET A 193 -14.06 19.50 -4.92
C MET A 193 -12.55 19.56 -5.04
N THR A 194 -11.94 20.05 -6.12
CA THR A 194 -10.47 20.21 -6.22
C THR A 194 -9.82 20.95 -5.05
N THR A 195 -10.61 21.53 -4.14
CA THR A 195 -10.24 22.21 -2.90
C THR A 195 -10.49 21.44 -1.58
N GLN A 196 -11.15 20.27 -1.57
CA GLN A 196 -11.61 19.65 -0.30
C GLN A 196 -10.51 18.97 0.54
N ILE A 197 -9.51 18.36 -0.10
CA ILE A 197 -8.36 17.81 0.60
C ILE A 197 -7.14 18.65 0.20
N PRO A 198 -6.63 19.51 1.10
CA PRO A 198 -5.40 20.24 0.89
C PRO A 198 -4.28 19.33 0.38
N LYS A 199 -3.54 19.81 -0.62
CA LYS A 199 -2.44 19.08 -1.26
C LYS A 199 -1.39 18.64 -0.23
N GLU A 200 -1.11 19.49 0.74
CA GLU A 200 -0.18 19.24 1.83
C GLU A 200 -0.62 18.04 2.68
N ILE A 201 -1.92 17.94 2.97
CA ILE A 201 -2.49 16.78 3.68
C ILE A 201 -2.31 15.51 2.86
N ILE A 202 -2.57 15.56 1.55
CA ILE A 202 -2.35 14.41 0.65
C ILE A 202 -0.88 13.98 0.67
N GLN A 203 0.06 14.94 0.58
CA GLN A 203 1.49 14.67 0.57
C GLN A 203 1.95 14.02 1.88
N HIS A 204 1.63 14.61 3.03
CA HIS A 204 1.99 14.05 4.33
C HIS A 204 1.34 12.68 4.58
N SER A 205 0.06 12.52 4.20
CA SER A 205 -0.61 11.21 4.30
C SER A 205 0.06 10.16 3.42
N SER A 206 0.48 10.53 2.21
CA SER A 206 1.17 9.62 1.29
C SER A 206 2.51 9.17 1.86
N VAL A 207 3.27 10.08 2.46
CA VAL A 207 4.51 9.76 3.18
C VAL A 207 4.24 8.76 4.32
N SER A 208 3.25 9.04 5.18
CA SER A 208 2.92 8.15 6.29
C SER A 208 2.51 6.75 5.82
N ILE A 209 1.71 6.66 4.75
CA ILE A 209 1.33 5.40 4.11
C ILE A 209 2.58 4.64 3.63
N SER A 210 3.50 5.34 2.99
CA SER A 210 4.75 4.76 2.47
C SER A 210 5.61 4.16 3.58
N ILE A 211 5.87 4.94 4.64
CA ILE A 211 6.68 4.51 5.77
C ILE A 211 6.02 3.31 6.47
N LEU A 212 4.71 3.36 6.71
CA LEU A 212 3.98 2.27 7.37
C LEU A 212 4.01 0.97 6.55
N ALA A 213 3.88 1.05 5.22
CA ALA A 213 3.99 -0.11 4.35
C ALA A 213 5.41 -0.73 4.41
N GLN A 214 6.46 0.08 4.42
CA GLN A 214 7.84 -0.40 4.56
C GLN A 214 8.09 -1.06 5.92
N LEU A 215 7.62 -0.44 7.00
CA LEU A 215 7.72 -0.97 8.36
C LEU A 215 7.04 -2.33 8.50
N HIS A 216 5.81 -2.47 8.00
CA HIS A 216 5.09 -3.75 7.99
C HIS A 216 5.82 -4.83 7.18
N THR A 217 6.40 -4.47 6.03
CA THR A 217 7.23 -5.38 5.25
C THR A 217 8.43 -5.85 6.08
N ILE A 218 9.17 -4.96 6.74
CA ILE A 218 10.32 -5.33 7.59
C ILE A 218 9.90 -6.21 8.77
N ARG A 219 8.81 -5.86 9.47
CA ARG A 219 8.28 -6.64 10.60
C ARG A 219 7.87 -8.06 10.23
N THR A 220 7.45 -8.26 8.97
CA THR A 220 7.18 -9.61 8.45
C THR A 220 8.45 -10.48 8.52
N PHE A 221 9.61 -9.92 8.20
CA PHE A 221 10.89 -10.65 8.24
C PHE A 221 11.49 -10.77 9.64
N THR A 222 11.14 -9.91 10.60
CA THR A 222 11.60 -10.04 12.00
C THR A 222 10.89 -11.13 12.78
N THR A 223 9.76 -11.63 12.28
CA THR A 223 8.96 -12.68 12.94
C THR A 223 9.74 -13.99 13.05
N TYR A 224 10.64 -14.24 12.10
CA TYR A 224 11.40 -15.49 12.00
C TYR A 224 12.81 -15.35 12.55
N ASP A 225 13.38 -16.47 12.98
CA ASP A 225 14.79 -16.50 13.40
C ASP A 225 15.69 -16.46 12.16
N SER A 226 16.65 -15.54 12.15
CA SER A 226 17.59 -15.39 11.04
C SER A 226 18.84 -14.64 11.49
N PRO A 227 19.99 -14.80 10.80
CA PRO A 227 21.19 -14.00 11.08
C PRO A 227 20.98 -12.48 10.95
N SER A 228 19.94 -12.05 10.22
CA SER A 228 19.61 -10.64 10.00
C SER A 228 18.58 -10.08 11.00
N LYS A 229 18.05 -10.91 11.91
CA LYS A 229 16.93 -10.53 12.78
C LYS A 229 17.18 -9.28 13.62
N GLU A 230 18.34 -9.19 14.28
CA GLU A 230 18.66 -8.04 15.14
C GLU A 230 18.82 -6.74 14.32
N ARG A 231 19.45 -6.82 13.14
CA ARG A 231 19.50 -5.69 12.21
C ARG A 231 18.10 -5.26 11.75
N LEU A 232 17.25 -6.22 11.39
CA LEU A 232 15.89 -5.93 10.96
C LEU A 232 15.05 -5.29 12.09
N LYS A 233 15.25 -5.71 13.34
CA LYS A 233 14.64 -5.05 14.51
C LYS A 233 15.14 -3.62 14.69
N GLU A 234 16.44 -3.38 14.58
CA GLU A 234 17.02 -2.04 14.67
C GLU A 234 16.44 -1.10 13.59
N VAL A 235 16.41 -1.57 12.33
CA VAL A 235 15.82 -0.80 11.23
C VAL A 235 14.32 -0.58 11.46
N GLY A 236 13.60 -1.60 11.93
CA GLY A 236 12.19 -1.49 12.30
C GLY A 236 11.93 -0.40 13.34
N GLN A 237 12.73 -0.36 14.40
CA GLN A 237 12.61 0.67 15.44
C GLN A 237 12.88 2.08 14.90
N ARG A 238 13.85 2.23 14.00
CA ARG A 238 14.11 3.50 13.33
C ARG A 238 12.93 3.92 12.46
N MET A 239 12.35 3.00 11.70
CA MET A 239 11.16 3.28 10.89
C MET A 239 9.93 3.67 11.72
N GLU A 240 9.75 3.10 12.90
CA GLU A 240 8.70 3.51 13.84
C GLU A 240 8.87 4.98 14.24
N ASN A 241 10.09 5.39 14.59
CA ASN A 241 10.37 6.78 14.94
C ASN A 241 10.07 7.74 13.76
N LEU A 242 10.44 7.35 12.53
CA LEU A 242 10.13 8.12 11.32
C LEU A 242 8.63 8.21 11.06
N LEU A 243 7.90 7.12 11.31
CA LEU A 243 6.45 7.09 11.18
C LEU A 243 5.77 8.03 12.18
N GLU A 244 6.25 8.08 13.43
CA GLU A 244 5.73 9.00 14.43
C GLU A 244 5.95 10.47 14.03
N ILE A 245 7.12 10.81 13.49
CA ILE A 245 7.40 12.15 12.94
C ILE A 245 6.41 12.46 11.81
N SER A 246 6.23 11.52 10.88
CA SER A 246 5.31 11.67 9.75
C SER A 246 3.86 11.89 10.20
N PHE A 247 3.39 11.14 11.21
CA PHE A 247 2.06 11.33 11.77
C PHE A 247 1.88 12.68 12.46
N LYS A 248 2.89 13.20 13.15
CA LYS A 248 2.85 14.56 13.73
C LYS A 248 2.75 15.63 12.65
N ASN A 249 3.51 15.49 11.57
CA ASN A 249 3.43 16.39 10.41
C ASN A 249 2.02 16.34 9.78
N TRP A 250 1.50 15.14 9.55
CA TRP A 250 0.15 14.93 9.01
C TRP A 250 -0.96 15.54 9.89
N ALA A 251 -0.89 15.34 11.21
CA ALA A 251 -1.86 15.89 12.15
C ALA A 251 -1.83 17.43 12.13
N SER A 252 -0.64 18.02 12.13
CA SER A 252 -0.45 19.47 12.09
C SER A 252 -1.02 20.09 10.80
N SER A 253 -0.84 19.45 9.64
CA SER A 253 -1.44 19.91 8.38
C SER A 253 -2.96 19.77 8.36
N SER A 254 -3.50 18.77 9.07
CA SER A 254 -4.95 18.54 9.13
C SER A 254 -5.68 19.59 9.96
N GLU A 255 -5.05 20.13 11.00
CA GLU A 255 -5.62 21.21 11.82
C GLU A 255 -5.71 22.54 11.08
N VAL A 256 -4.71 22.83 10.22
CA VAL A 256 -4.66 24.06 9.42
C VAL A 256 -5.73 24.05 8.31
N GLY A 257 -6.08 22.88 7.77
CA GLY A 257 -7.03 22.75 6.65
C GLY A 257 -8.52 22.84 7.02
N ILE A 258 -8.86 22.98 8.31
CA ILE A 258 -10.26 23.03 8.80
C ILE A 258 -10.70 24.47 9.13
N GLN A 259 -9.80 25.46 9.06
CA GLN A 259 -10.10 26.89 9.26
C GLN A 259 -10.53 27.57 7.96
#